data_AF-A0A420BFP2-F1
#
_entry.id   AF-A0A420BFP2-F1
#
_cell.length_a   1.000
_cell.length_b   1.000
_cell.length_c   1.000
_cell.angle_alpha   90.00
_cell.angle_beta   90.00
_cell.angle_gamma   90.00
#
_symmetry.space_group_name_H-M   'P 1'
#
loop_
_entity.id
_entity.type
_entity.pdbx_description
1 polymer ?
#
loop_
_entity_poly.entity_id
_entity_poly.type
_entity_poly.pdbx_seq_one_letter_code
_entity_poly.pdbx_strand_id
1 'polypeptide(L)'
;MGARAIKNNVGINILKVVQVILGGIYILVILFYLGLIVPEYLACVGCDTEGAMGTDIWGDSVQCFGDSKVFGQVLFDLSTMIIVGLSTILYLLFLWRNLIAKNQDRAKNLSKK
;
A
#
# COMPACT_ATOMS: atom_id res chain seq x y z
N MET A 1 21.16 -23.57 24.19
CA MET A 1 20.25 -23.35 23.03
C MET A 1 19.09 -22.36 23.29
N GLY A 2 18.86 -21.87 24.51
CA GLY A 2 17.69 -21.02 24.83
C GLY A 2 17.70 -19.57 24.33
N ALA A 3 18.84 -18.89 24.28
CA ALA A 3 18.90 -17.46 23.93
C ALA A 3 18.49 -17.14 22.48
N ARG A 4 18.73 -18.08 21.54
CA ARG A 4 18.43 -17.90 20.11
C ARG A 4 16.92 -18.05 19.82
N ALA A 5 16.22 -18.89 20.58
CA ALA A 5 14.77 -19.09 20.47
C ALA A 5 13.96 -17.92 21.06
N ILE A 6 14.46 -17.28 22.12
CA ILE A 6 13.80 -16.11 22.74
C ILE A 6 13.92 -14.89 21.82
N LYS A 7 15.09 -14.65 21.22
CA LYS A 7 15.31 -13.55 20.26
C LYS A 7 14.39 -13.64 19.03
N ASN A 8 14.13 -14.86 18.54
CA ASN A 8 13.27 -15.08 17.37
C ASN A 8 11.78 -14.81 17.66
N ASN A 9 11.30 -15.11 18.87
CA ASN A 9 9.91 -14.81 19.25
C ASN A 9 9.65 -13.30 19.39
N VAL A 10 10.60 -12.56 19.97
CA VAL A 10 10.51 -11.09 20.06
C VAL A 10 10.51 -10.45 18.67
N GLY A 11 11.40 -10.90 17.76
CA GLY A 11 11.45 -10.41 16.38
C GLY A 11 10.15 -10.64 15.59
N ILE A 12 9.50 -11.79 15.77
CA ILE A 12 8.23 -12.10 15.09
C ILE A 12 7.08 -11.23 15.60
N ASN A 13 7.03 -10.95 16.91
CA ASN A 13 6.01 -10.08 17.48
C ASN A 13 6.18 -8.62 17.02
N ILE A 14 7.42 -8.13 16.95
CA ILE A 14 7.71 -6.80 16.40
C ILE A 14 7.31 -6.74 14.92
N LEU A 15 7.62 -7.76 14.12
CA LEU A 15 7.25 -7.81 12.70
C LEU A 15 5.73 -7.73 12.49
N LYS A 16 4.94 -8.39 13.37
CA LYS A 16 3.47 -8.31 13.35
C LYS A 16 2.98 -6.90 13.63
N VAL A 17 3.53 -6.24 14.66
CA VAL A 17 3.14 -4.87 15.03
C VAL A 17 3.48 -3.90 13.89
N VAL A 18 4.68 -4.01 13.32
CA VAL A 18 5.11 -3.21 12.17
C VAL A 18 4.17 -3.42 10.97
N GLN A 19 3.76 -4.65 10.67
CA GLN A 19 2.81 -4.92 9.59
C GLN A 19 1.42 -4.33 9.84
N VAL A 20 0.92 -4.37 11.07
CA VAL A 20 -0.38 -3.76 11.41
C VAL A 20 -0.33 -2.25 11.27
N ILE A 21 0.74 -1.62 11.74
CA ILE A 21 0.92 -0.16 11.63
C ILE A 21 1.07 0.25 10.16
N LEU A 22 1.94 -0.40 9.39
CA LEU A 22 2.07 -0.11 7.96
C LEU A 22 0.76 -0.38 7.22
N GLY A 23 0.05 -1.45 7.55
CA GLY A 23 -1.24 -1.78 6.95
C GLY A 23 -2.30 -0.71 7.21
N GLY A 24 -2.35 -0.18 8.44
CA GLY A 24 -3.25 0.93 8.79
C GLY A 24 -2.95 2.20 8.00
N ILE A 25 -1.67 2.60 7.92
CA ILE A 25 -1.25 3.76 7.12
C ILE A 25 -1.58 3.54 5.64
N TYR A 26 -1.32 2.34 5.11
CA TYR A 26 -1.60 1.99 3.73
C TYR A 26 -3.09 2.09 3.37
N ILE A 27 -3.99 1.63 4.26
CA ILE A 27 -5.43 1.77 4.07
C ILE A 27 -5.84 3.24 3.99
N LEU A 28 -5.26 4.09 4.85
CA LEU A 28 -5.56 5.52 4.88
C LEU A 28 -5.11 6.21 3.59
N VAL A 29 -3.92 5.85 3.08
CA VAL A 29 -3.40 6.33 1.78
C VAL A 29 -4.30 5.87 0.62
N ILE A 30 -4.77 4.62 0.63
CA ILE A 30 -5.70 4.12 -0.40
C ILE A 30 -7.02 4.87 -0.37
N LEU A 31 -7.59 5.09 0.82
CA LEU A 31 -8.85 5.82 0.97
C LEU A 31 -8.72 7.24 0.42
N PHE A 32 -7.61 7.92 0.72
CA PHE A 32 -7.32 9.24 0.18
C PHE A 32 -7.15 9.20 -1.35
N TYR A 33 -6.42 8.22 -1.87
CA TYR A 33 -6.19 8.04 -3.30
C TYR A 33 -7.50 7.80 -4.07
N LEU A 34 -8.35 6.88 -3.61
CA LEU A 34 -9.64 6.58 -4.22
C LEU A 34 -10.68 7.69 -4.01
N GLY A 35 -10.56 8.46 -2.93
CA GLY A 35 -11.53 9.48 -2.55
C GLY A 35 -11.28 10.86 -3.17
N LEU A 36 -10.04 11.18 -3.58
CA LEU A 36 -9.67 12.48 -4.14
C LEU A 36 -8.98 12.35 -5.49
N ILE A 37 -7.86 11.62 -5.54
CA ILE A 37 -6.99 11.57 -6.72
C ILE A 37 -7.69 10.91 -7.92
N VAL A 38 -8.38 9.79 -7.69
CA VAL A 38 -9.11 9.07 -8.76
C VAL A 38 -10.33 9.86 -9.29
N PRO A 39 -11.21 10.41 -8.43
CA PRO A 39 -12.30 11.29 -8.83
C PRO A 39 -11.85 12.48 -9.67
N GLU A 40 -10.79 13.16 -9.24
CA GLU A 40 -10.25 14.34 -9.93
C GLU A 40 -9.65 13.96 -11.28
N TYR A 41 -8.89 12.85 -11.34
CA TYR A 41 -8.37 12.32 -12.60
C TYR A 41 -9.49 11.99 -13.60
N LEU A 42 -10.55 11.30 -13.15
CA LEU A 42 -11.68 10.92 -14.00
C LEU A 42 -12.49 12.13 -14.46
N ALA A 43 -12.67 13.13 -13.60
CA ALA A 43 -13.36 14.38 -13.94
C ALA A 43 -12.61 15.18 -15.01
N CYS A 44 -11.28 15.15 -14.98
CA CYS A 44 -10.42 15.95 -15.85
C CYS A 44 -9.92 15.24 -17.12
N VAL A 45 -10.11 13.92 -17.24
CA VAL A 45 -9.62 13.14 -18.40
C VAL A 45 -10.23 13.56 -19.74
N GLY A 46 -11.41 14.18 -19.71
CA GLY A 46 -12.15 14.68 -20.88
C GLY A 46 -12.02 16.18 -21.12
N CYS A 47 -11.25 16.90 -20.30
CA CYS A 47 -11.01 18.33 -20.48
C CYS A 47 -9.62 18.52 -21.08
N ASP A 48 -9.51 19.28 -22.18
CA ASP A 48 -8.24 19.62 -22.85
C ASP A 48 -7.79 21.05 -22.57
N THR A 49 -8.52 21.79 -21.72
CA THR A 49 -8.30 23.21 -21.43
C THR A 49 -7.99 23.43 -19.95
N GLU A 50 -6.91 24.17 -19.66
CA GLU A 50 -6.52 24.54 -18.30
C GLU A 50 -7.65 25.29 -17.58
N GLY A 51 -7.95 24.91 -16.33
CA GLY A 51 -8.99 25.56 -15.52
C GLY A 51 -10.43 25.15 -15.84
N ALA A 52 -10.63 24.13 -16.68
CA ALA A 52 -11.94 23.53 -16.88
C ALA A 52 -12.50 22.99 -15.55
N MET A 53 -13.80 23.16 -15.35
CA MET A 53 -14.49 22.55 -14.22
C MET A 53 -14.95 21.15 -14.63
N GLY A 54 -14.41 20.14 -13.96
CA GLY A 54 -14.89 18.77 -14.05
C GLY A 54 -15.92 18.52 -12.95
N THR A 55 -16.89 17.65 -13.20
CA THR A 55 -17.75 17.12 -12.13
C THR A 55 -17.13 15.82 -11.65
N ASP A 56 -16.80 15.75 -10.37
CA ASP A 56 -16.28 14.53 -9.78
C ASP A 56 -17.39 13.47 -9.62
N ILE A 57 -17.01 12.26 -9.22
CA ILE A 57 -17.95 11.15 -8.99
C ILE A 57 -18.90 11.41 -7.81
N TRP A 58 -18.62 12.42 -6.99
CA TRP A 58 -19.46 12.87 -5.88
C TRP A 58 -20.46 13.96 -6.29
N GLY A 59 -20.38 14.44 -7.54
CA GLY A 59 -21.22 15.51 -8.07
C GLY A 59 -20.71 16.92 -7.73
N ASP A 60 -19.50 17.02 -7.18
CA ASP A 60 -18.88 18.29 -6.83
C ASP A 60 -18.08 18.86 -8.02
N SER A 61 -18.05 20.19 -8.13
CA SER A 61 -17.32 20.86 -9.19
C SER A 61 -15.86 21.02 -8.78
N VAL A 62 -14.96 20.27 -9.41
CA VAL A 62 -13.51 20.34 -9.19
C VAL A 62 -12.84 21.11 -10.32
N GLN A 63 -11.88 21.95 -9.97
CA GLN A 63 -11.13 22.74 -10.93
C GLN A 63 -9.92 21.95 -11.42
N CYS A 64 -9.86 21.65 -12.72
CA CYS A 64 -8.76 20.90 -13.31
C CYS A 64 -7.50 21.78 -13.40
N PHE A 65 -6.46 21.43 -12.64
CA PHE A 65 -5.19 22.16 -12.59
C PHE A 65 -4.15 21.61 -13.60
N GLY A 66 -3.53 22.52 -14.36
CA GLY A 66 -2.48 22.24 -15.36
C GLY A 66 -3.00 21.73 -16.71
N ASP A 67 -2.13 21.64 -17.73
CA ASP A 67 -2.39 20.94 -19.01
C ASP A 67 -2.97 19.54 -18.73
N SER A 68 -4.30 19.48 -18.82
CA SER A 68 -5.19 18.74 -17.92
C SER A 68 -5.11 17.22 -18.03
N LYS A 69 -4.47 16.73 -19.08
CA LYS A 69 -4.32 15.30 -19.34
C LYS A 69 -2.99 14.75 -18.87
N VAL A 70 -1.90 15.46 -19.12
CA VAL A 70 -0.54 14.94 -18.87
C VAL A 70 -0.22 14.99 -17.38
N PHE A 71 -0.57 16.09 -16.71
CA PHE A 71 -0.28 16.26 -15.29
C PHE A 71 -1.08 15.28 -14.42
N GLY A 72 -2.39 15.14 -14.69
CA GLY A 72 -3.24 14.16 -14.01
C GLY A 72 -2.79 12.72 -14.23
N GLN A 73 -2.35 12.38 -15.45
CA GLN A 73 -1.83 11.05 -15.76
C GLN A 73 -0.52 10.76 -15.03
N VAL A 74 0.41 11.72 -14.98
CA VAL A 74 1.68 11.54 -14.25
C VAL A 74 1.44 11.41 -12.74
N LEU A 75 0.52 12.19 -12.17
CA LEU A 75 0.14 12.05 -10.75
C LEU A 75 -0.49 10.70 -10.46
N PHE A 76 -1.38 10.23 -11.34
CA PHE A 76 -2.00 8.91 -11.23
C PHE A 76 -0.97 7.78 -11.35
N ASP A 77 -0.05 7.85 -12.31
CA ASP A 77 1.00 6.84 -12.50
C ASP A 77 1.99 6.82 -11.32
N LEU A 78 2.38 7.99 -10.80
CA LEU A 78 3.27 8.07 -9.64
C LEU A 78 2.62 7.50 -8.38
N SER A 79 1.36 7.87 -8.13
CA SER A 79 0.61 7.40 -6.97
C SER A 79 0.28 5.91 -7.05
N THR A 80 -0.12 5.39 -8.21
CA THR A 80 -0.30 3.94 -8.40
C THR A 80 1.01 3.18 -8.21
N MET A 81 2.13 3.67 -8.74
CA MET A 81 3.44 3.04 -8.55
C MET A 81 3.81 2.95 -7.06
N ILE A 82 3.56 3.99 -6.29
CA ILE A 82 3.79 4.00 -4.83
C ILE A 82 2.91 2.96 -4.14
N ILE A 83 1.63 2.87 -4.49
CA ILE A 83 0.68 1.90 -3.91
C ILE A 83 1.09 0.46 -4.24
N VAL A 84 1.47 0.18 -5.48
CA VAL A 84 1.98 -1.14 -5.90
C VAL A 84 3.30 -1.47 -5.21
N GLY A 85 4.20 -0.50 -5.07
CA GLY A 85 5.45 -0.66 -4.32
C GLY A 85 5.21 -1.02 -2.86
N LEU A 86 4.31 -0.31 -2.18
CA LEU A 86 3.98 -0.59 -0.77
C LEU A 86 3.29 -1.94 -0.58
N SER A 87 2.36 -2.31 -1.47
CA SER A 87 1.68 -3.60 -1.41
C SER A 87 2.62 -4.78 -1.64
N THR A 88 3.56 -4.67 -2.59
CA THR A 88 4.56 -5.72 -2.83
C THR A 88 5.48 -5.90 -1.63
N ILE A 89 5.94 -4.82 -0.99
CA ILE A 89 6.75 -4.89 0.25
C ILE A 89 5.96 -5.59 1.37
N LEU A 90 4.70 -5.22 1.59
CA LEU A 90 3.85 -5.84 2.60
C LEU A 90 3.64 -7.33 2.35
N TYR A 91 3.42 -7.71 1.09
CA TYR A 91 3.26 -9.10 0.67
C TYR A 91 4.54 -9.92 0.90
N LEU A 92 5.70 -9.38 0.55
CA LEU A 92 7.00 -10.02 0.80
C LEU A 92 7.25 -10.21 2.31
N LEU A 93 6.97 -9.20 3.13
CA LEU A 93 7.07 -9.32 4.59
C LEU A 93 6.14 -10.40 5.15
N PHE A 94 4.92 -10.52 4.59
CA PHE A 94 3.96 -11.54 4.98
C PHE A 94 4.45 -12.96 4.62
N LEU A 95 4.95 -13.14 3.40
CA LEU A 95 5.53 -14.41 2.98
C LEU A 95 6.75 -14.79 3.81
N TRP A 96 7.65 -13.84 4.07
CA TRP A 96 8.83 -14.07 4.90
C TRP A 96 8.44 -14.56 6.30
N ARG A 97 7.46 -13.90 6.93
CA ARG A 97 6.94 -14.32 8.23
C ARG A 97 6.42 -15.76 8.22
N ASN A 98 5.65 -16.13 7.20
CA ASN A 98 5.10 -17.47 7.06
C ASN A 98 6.19 -18.53 6.81
N LEU A 99 7.25 -18.20 6.07
CA LEU A 99 8.40 -19.08 5.86
C LEU A 99 9.17 -19.33 7.16
N ILE A 100 9.41 -18.29 7.96
CA ILE A 100 10.07 -18.43 9.27
C ILE A 100 9.24 -19.34 10.19
N ALA A 101 7.92 -19.15 10.24
CA ALA A 101 7.03 -19.99 11.03
C ALA A 101 7.12 -21.46 10.61
N LYS A 102 7.00 -21.76 9.30
CA LYS A 102 7.12 -23.14 8.78
C LYS A 102 8.48 -23.79 9.07
N ASN A 103 9.56 -23.02 9.02
CA ASN A 103 10.91 -23.53 9.29
C ASN A 103 11.12 -23.85 10.78
N GLN A 104 10.51 -23.08 11.68
CA GLN A 104 10.52 -23.38 13.11
C GLN A 104 9.80 -24.70 13.42
N ASP A 105 8.66 -24.96 12.78
CA ASP A 105 7.89 -26.19 12.99
C ASP A 105 8.64 -27.43 12.49
N ARG A 106 9.28 -27.34 11.32
CA ARG A 106 10.14 -28.43 10.80
C ARG A 106 11.30 -28.76 11.74
N ALA A 107 11.96 -27.74 12.31
CA ALA A 107 13.06 -27.95 13.25
C ALA A 107 12.62 -28.67 14.54
N LYS A 108 11.42 -28.37 15.06
CA LYS A 108 10.86 -29.06 16.23
C LYS A 108 10.55 -30.54 15.96
N ASN A 109 10.06 -30.85 14.76
CA ASN A 109 9.73 -32.22 14.37
C ASN A 109 10.98 -33.10 14.18
N LEU A 110 12.09 -32.54 13.70
CA LEU A 110 13.37 -33.25 13.56
C LEU A 110 14.05 -33.56 14.91
N SER A 111 13.90 -32.68 15.90
CA SER A 111 14.47 -32.91 17.24
C SER A 111 13.73 -33.97 18.05
N LYS A 112 12.54 -34.40 17.61
CA LYS A 112 11.68 -35.37 18.31
C LYS A 112 11.87 -36.81 17.82
N LYS A 113 12.64 -37.00 16.75
CA LYS A 113 12.91 -38.29 16.11
C LYS A 113 14.32 -38.75 16.45
#